data_AF-A0A0W7Y5A2-F1
#
_entry.id   AF-A0A0W7Y5A2-F1
#
_cell.length_a   1.000
_cell.length_b   1.000
_cell.length_c   1.000
_cell.angle_alpha   90.00
_cell.angle_beta   90.00
_cell.angle_gamma   90.00
#
_symmetry.space_group_name_H-M   'P 1'
#
loop_
_entity.id
_entity.type
_entity.pdbx_description
1 polymer ?
#
loop_
_entity_poly.entity_id
_entity_poly.type
_entity_poly.pdbx_seq_one_letter_code
_entity_poly.pdbx_strand_id
1 'polypeptide(L)'
;MKIVSHVIKKQIFRAMIIGGFVGLLGVAIFLGVLQASTQLPLKINGSEVANNQSKTETIPTAGETTNTSNAPMFFASQAGVYSNYESASSFVAEYPALKESAIVQVDGKFYVWTSMVTEESQLEFLQEPATFKKAFTVSGASCKEPTLAELPTALADKKATKLNFKENGKDSTLPEDWQSIGAAASTISNDVNIIRLHVFAHYQSKNTCLQVKF
;
A
#
# COMPACT_ATOMS: atom_id res chain seq x y z
N MET A 1 -25.01 -36.29 42.27
CA MET A 1 -24.39 -35.05 41.73
C MET A 1 -23.42 -34.42 42.74
N LYS A 2 -22.22 -34.99 42.97
CA LYS A 2 -21.19 -34.33 43.81
C LYS A 2 -19.78 -34.33 43.20
N ILE A 3 -19.53 -35.18 42.19
CA ILE A 3 -18.20 -35.35 41.60
C ILE A 3 -17.92 -34.30 40.49
N VAL A 4 -18.96 -33.83 39.79
CA VAL A 4 -18.84 -32.86 38.68
C VAL A 4 -18.45 -31.46 39.16
N SER A 5 -18.77 -31.09 40.40
CA SER A 5 -18.50 -29.76 40.97
C SER A 5 -17.01 -29.50 41.23
N HIS A 6 -16.24 -30.54 41.61
CA HIS A 6 -14.83 -30.37 41.98
C HIS A 6 -13.89 -30.21 40.79
N VAL A 7 -14.23 -30.77 39.64
CA VAL A 7 -13.40 -30.71 38.43
C VAL A 7 -13.45 -29.31 37.79
N ILE A 8 -14.63 -28.68 37.78
CA ILE A 8 -14.86 -27.35 37.20
C ILE A 8 -14.08 -26.27 37.97
N LYS A 9 -14.06 -26.30 39.30
CA LYS A 9 -13.30 -25.33 40.12
C LYS A 9 -11.78 -25.40 39.88
N LYS A 10 -11.24 -26.61 39.61
CA LYS A 10 -9.80 -26.83 39.40
C LYS A 10 -9.31 -26.33 38.04
N GLN A 11 -10.18 -26.36 37.02
CA GLN A 11 -9.86 -25.83 35.68
C GLN A 11 -9.95 -24.29 35.64
N ILE A 12 -10.94 -23.69 36.30
CA ILE A 12 -11.08 -22.23 36.39
C ILE A 12 -9.87 -21.60 37.11
N PHE A 13 -9.38 -22.24 38.17
CA PHE A 13 -8.18 -21.77 38.88
C PHE A 13 -6.91 -21.80 38.01
N ARG A 14 -6.76 -22.81 37.14
CA ARG A 14 -5.63 -22.89 36.19
C ARG A 14 -5.72 -21.79 35.12
N ALA A 15 -6.92 -21.51 34.60
CA ALA A 15 -7.13 -20.44 33.63
C ALA A 15 -6.84 -19.04 34.24
N MET A 16 -7.20 -18.82 35.51
CA MET A 16 -6.90 -17.59 36.24
C MET A 16 -5.39 -17.37 36.42
N ILE A 17 -4.62 -18.43 36.72
CA ILE A 17 -3.15 -18.34 36.85
C ILE A 17 -2.50 -17.99 35.50
N ILE A 18 -2.88 -18.69 34.43
CA ILE A 18 -2.31 -18.45 33.10
C ILE A 18 -2.67 -17.04 32.60
N GLY A 19 -3.92 -16.60 32.79
CA GLY A 19 -4.35 -15.25 32.44
C GLY A 19 -3.60 -14.17 33.23
N GLY A 20 -3.32 -14.41 34.52
CA GLY A 20 -2.52 -13.51 35.35
C GLY A 20 -1.07 -13.35 34.87
N PHE A 21 -0.40 -14.45 34.48
CA PHE A 21 0.97 -14.39 33.97
C PHE A 21 1.07 -13.69 32.61
N VAL A 22 0.13 -13.93 31.69
CA VAL A 22 0.11 -13.27 30.38
C VAL A 22 -0.20 -11.77 30.52
N GLY A 23 -1.11 -11.40 31.42
CA GLY A 23 -1.40 -9.99 31.72
C GLY A 23 -0.21 -9.23 32.29
N LEU A 24 0.54 -9.84 33.23
CA LEU A 24 1.74 -9.24 33.81
C LEU A 24 2.86 -9.04 32.75
N LEU A 25 3.05 -10.02 31.87
CA LEU A 25 4.03 -9.92 30.78
C LEU A 25 3.66 -8.80 29.79
N GLY A 26 2.37 -8.65 29.48
CA GLY A 26 1.88 -7.58 28.60
C GLY A 26 2.18 -6.17 29.14
N VAL A 27 1.98 -5.95 30.45
CA VAL A 27 2.28 -4.66 31.09
C VAL A 27 3.79 -4.38 31.10
N ALA A 28 4.62 -5.39 31.35
CA ALA A 28 6.08 -5.24 31.33
C ALA A 28 6.61 -4.88 29.92
N ILE A 29 6.08 -5.53 28.87
CA ILE A 29 6.43 -5.21 27.48
C ILE A 29 5.99 -3.78 27.13
N PHE A 30 4.77 -3.39 27.51
CA PHE A 30 4.25 -2.05 27.24
C PHE A 30 5.07 -0.94 27.93
N LEU A 31 5.46 -1.15 29.20
CA LEU A 31 6.35 -0.21 29.90
C LEU A 31 7.77 -0.19 29.31
N GLY A 32 8.29 -1.33 28.85
CA GLY A 32 9.56 -1.39 28.14
C GLY A 32 9.57 -0.59 26.83
N VAL A 33 8.47 -0.65 26.06
CA VAL A 33 8.29 0.16 24.84
C VAL A 33 8.18 1.66 25.18
N LEU A 34 7.49 2.02 26.27
CA LEU A 34 7.40 3.42 26.73
C LEU A 34 8.74 3.97 27.23
N GLN A 35 9.56 3.16 27.89
CA GLN A 35 10.90 3.57 28.32
C GLN A 35 11.87 3.68 27.13
N ALA A 36 11.70 2.85 26.09
CA ALA A 36 12.48 2.96 24.85
C ALA A 36 12.09 4.19 24.01
N SER A 37 10.82 4.59 24.00
CA SER A 37 10.36 5.77 23.25
C SER A 37 10.65 7.10 23.94
N THR A 38 10.89 7.10 25.26
CA THR A 38 11.26 8.30 26.04
C THR A 38 12.77 8.58 26.07
N GLN A 39 13.60 7.69 25.52
CA GLN A 39 15.05 7.92 25.35
C GLN A 39 15.41 8.63 24.03
N LEU A 40 14.43 9.11 23.26
CA LEU A 40 14.68 10.09 22.21
C LEU A 40 15.04 11.43 22.88
N PRO A 41 16.28 11.95 22.74
CA PRO A 41 16.63 13.24 23.29
C PRO A 41 15.87 14.33 22.54
N LEU A 42 14.75 14.78 23.12
CA LEU A 42 14.17 16.08 22.83
C LEU A 42 15.20 17.13 23.25
N LYS A 43 15.99 17.57 22.28
CA LYS A 43 16.94 18.68 22.42
C LYS A 43 16.14 19.96 22.66
N ILE A 44 15.84 20.23 23.92
CA ILE A 44 15.39 21.53 24.41
C ILE A 44 16.64 22.40 24.59
N ASN A 45 16.86 23.33 23.68
CA ASN A 45 17.43 24.65 23.95
C ASN A 45 16.31 25.61 23.53
N GLY A 46 15.64 26.37 24.39
CA GLY A 46 16.19 27.25 25.40
C GLY A 46 15.93 28.69 24.94
N SER A 47 14.82 29.26 25.40
CA SER A 47 14.54 30.70 25.58
C SER A 47 14.43 31.61 24.34
N GLU A 48 13.21 31.99 23.96
CA GLU A 48 12.77 33.41 24.04
C GLU A 48 11.26 33.55 23.78
N VAL A 49 10.68 34.56 24.43
CA VAL A 49 9.25 34.84 24.57
C VAL A 49 8.76 35.70 23.40
N ALA A 50 7.58 35.34 22.88
CA ALA A 50 6.60 36.12 22.12
C ALA A 50 7.04 37.33 21.26
N ASN A 51 6.78 37.26 19.96
CA ASN A 51 6.21 38.40 19.23
C ASN A 51 5.27 37.93 18.10
N ASN A 52 4.04 38.43 18.13
CA ASN A 52 3.05 38.28 17.07
C ASN A 52 3.47 39.12 15.87
N GLN A 53 3.68 38.52 14.70
CA GLN A 53 3.48 39.21 13.43
C GLN A 53 3.07 38.25 12.33
N SER A 54 1.82 38.40 11.91
CA SER A 54 1.25 37.87 10.68
C SER A 54 2.09 38.29 9.48
N LYS A 55 2.57 37.33 8.69
CA LYS A 55 3.09 37.55 7.33
C LYS A 55 3.05 36.25 6.53
N THR A 56 2.02 36.18 5.68
CA THR A 56 2.00 35.61 4.32
C THR A 56 2.66 34.24 4.10
N GLU A 57 1.83 33.22 3.95
CA GLU A 57 2.18 31.96 3.28
C GLU A 57 2.85 32.25 1.94
N THR A 58 4.14 31.92 1.85
CA THR A 58 4.87 31.86 0.59
C THR A 58 4.88 30.40 0.18
N ILE A 59 4.21 30.11 -0.94
CA ILE A 59 4.24 28.83 -1.66
C ILE A 59 5.71 28.46 -1.90
N PRO A 60 6.18 27.24 -1.56
CA PRO A 60 7.52 26.83 -1.95
C PRO A 60 7.54 26.63 -3.47
N THR A 61 8.18 27.58 -4.16
CA THR A 61 8.64 27.45 -5.53
C THR A 61 9.45 26.17 -5.69
N ALA A 62 9.16 25.43 -6.76
CA ALA A 62 9.91 24.28 -7.22
C ALA A 62 11.41 24.61 -7.29
N GLY A 63 12.15 24.06 -6.32
CA GLY A 63 13.61 24.05 -6.29
C GLY A 63 14.10 22.73 -6.83
N GLU A 64 14.56 22.75 -8.08
CA GLU A 64 15.30 21.67 -8.72
C GLU A 64 16.58 21.39 -7.91
N THR A 65 16.65 20.24 -7.23
CA THR A 65 17.90 19.71 -6.65
C THR A 65 17.96 18.19 -6.78
N THR A 66 18.62 17.79 -7.86
CA THR A 66 19.46 16.60 -8.11
C THR A 66 19.55 15.49 -7.04
N ASN A 67 19.30 14.26 -7.54
CA ASN A 67 19.85 12.96 -7.12
C ASN A 67 19.24 12.23 -5.92
N THR A 68 17.94 11.94 -6.03
CA THR A 68 17.37 10.64 -5.62
C THR A 68 16.68 10.07 -6.84
N SER A 69 16.92 8.79 -7.18
CA SER A 69 16.26 8.08 -8.30
C SER A 69 14.80 8.53 -8.45
N ASN A 70 14.48 9.20 -9.56
CA ASN A 70 13.18 9.82 -9.87
C ASN A 70 12.11 8.74 -10.13
N ALA A 71 11.82 7.91 -9.13
CA ALA A 71 10.76 6.93 -9.22
C ALA A 71 9.41 7.68 -9.39
N PRO A 72 8.61 7.34 -10.41
CA PRO A 72 7.34 8.01 -10.64
C PRO A 72 6.41 7.84 -9.44
N MET A 73 5.68 8.92 -9.11
CA MET A 73 4.64 8.93 -8.09
C MET A 73 3.31 8.50 -8.69
N PHE A 74 2.57 7.71 -7.92
CA PHE A 74 1.24 7.22 -8.26
C PHE A 74 0.30 7.40 -7.07
N PHE A 75 -0.99 7.33 -7.35
CA PHE A 75 -2.03 7.32 -6.36
C PHE A 75 -2.97 6.15 -6.63
N ALA A 76 -3.40 5.47 -5.58
CA ALA A 76 -4.42 4.43 -5.66
C ALA A 76 -5.66 4.85 -4.89
N SER A 77 -6.83 4.45 -5.39
CA SER A 77 -8.06 4.39 -4.61
C SER A 77 -8.06 3.06 -3.87
N GLN A 78 -7.89 3.10 -2.54
CA GLN A 78 -7.76 1.92 -1.69
C GLN A 78 -9.06 1.62 -0.96
N ALA A 79 -9.56 0.39 -1.07
CA ALA A 79 -10.74 -0.11 -0.38
C ALA A 79 -10.42 -0.80 0.96
N GLY A 80 -9.21 -1.36 1.10
CA GLY A 80 -8.83 -2.10 2.31
C GLY A 80 -7.37 -2.56 2.31
N VAL A 81 -6.92 -3.05 3.46
CA VAL A 81 -5.62 -3.69 3.64
C VAL A 81 -5.75 -4.88 4.59
N TYR A 82 -5.15 -6.00 4.22
CA TYR A 82 -5.30 -7.29 4.89
C TYR A 82 -3.95 -7.94 5.17
N SER A 83 -3.90 -8.82 6.16
CA SER A 83 -2.69 -9.56 6.52
C SER A 83 -2.46 -10.81 5.66
N ASN A 84 -3.47 -11.27 4.93
CA ASN A 84 -3.41 -12.45 4.06
C ASN A 84 -4.29 -12.25 2.81
N TYR A 85 -3.99 -13.02 1.77
CA TYR A 85 -4.64 -12.92 0.46
C TYR A 85 -6.10 -13.40 0.53
N GLU A 86 -6.38 -14.42 1.33
CA GLU A 86 -7.70 -15.02 1.47
C GLU A 86 -8.70 -14.00 2.01
N SER A 87 -8.32 -13.22 3.03
CA SER A 87 -9.16 -12.18 3.62
C SER A 87 -9.41 -11.03 2.65
N ALA A 88 -8.37 -10.60 1.90
CA ALA A 88 -8.53 -9.60 0.85
C ALA A 88 -9.48 -10.09 -0.26
N SER A 89 -9.35 -11.35 -0.66
CA SER A 89 -10.18 -11.98 -1.70
C SER A 89 -11.63 -12.13 -1.24
N SER A 90 -11.86 -12.56 -0.01
CA SER A 90 -13.20 -12.63 0.58
C SER A 90 -13.87 -11.26 0.60
N PHE A 91 -13.14 -10.22 1.01
CA PHE A 91 -13.66 -8.86 0.99
C PHE A 91 -14.02 -8.39 -0.43
N VAL A 92 -13.16 -8.64 -1.42
CA VAL A 92 -13.48 -8.30 -2.83
C VAL A 92 -14.75 -9.03 -3.30
N ALA A 93 -14.94 -10.29 -2.90
CA ALA A 93 -16.12 -11.08 -3.27
C ALA A 93 -17.42 -10.60 -2.60
N GLU A 94 -17.34 -9.96 -1.43
CA GLU A 94 -18.50 -9.42 -0.71
C GLU A 94 -19.08 -8.16 -1.38
N TYR A 95 -18.26 -7.39 -2.10
CA TYR A 95 -18.66 -6.11 -2.68
C TYR A 95 -18.59 -6.12 -4.21
N PRO A 96 -19.74 -6.17 -4.92
CA PRO A 96 -19.76 -6.15 -6.40
C PRO A 96 -19.07 -4.92 -7.01
N ALA A 97 -19.03 -3.79 -6.30
CA ALA A 97 -18.33 -2.58 -6.72
C ALA A 97 -16.80 -2.78 -6.84
N LEU A 98 -16.24 -3.81 -6.20
CA LEU A 98 -14.83 -4.17 -6.26
C LEU A 98 -14.50 -5.20 -7.34
N LYS A 99 -15.44 -5.58 -8.22
CA LYS A 99 -15.22 -6.59 -9.27
C LYS A 99 -14.03 -6.28 -10.20
N GLU A 100 -13.70 -5.01 -10.38
CA GLU A 100 -12.59 -4.51 -11.22
C GLU A 100 -11.33 -4.17 -10.38
N SER A 101 -11.36 -4.38 -9.07
CA SER A 101 -10.23 -4.12 -8.18
C SER A 101 -9.10 -5.14 -8.37
N ALA A 102 -7.91 -4.78 -7.90
CA ALA A 102 -6.77 -5.67 -7.82
C ALA A 102 -6.23 -5.75 -6.39
N ILE A 103 -5.72 -6.93 -6.03
CA ILE A 103 -5.02 -7.15 -4.76
C ILE A 103 -3.52 -7.02 -5.03
N VAL A 104 -2.89 -6.04 -4.38
CA VAL A 104 -1.44 -5.77 -4.50
C VAL A 104 -0.75 -6.13 -3.20
N GLN A 105 0.28 -6.97 -3.25
CA GLN A 105 1.01 -7.39 -2.06
C GLN A 105 2.21 -6.49 -1.79
N VAL A 106 2.22 -5.70 -0.73
CA VAL A 106 3.38 -4.85 -0.35
C VAL A 106 3.79 -5.18 1.08
N ASP A 107 5.08 -5.49 1.28
CA ASP A 107 5.66 -5.81 2.59
C ASP A 107 4.86 -6.85 3.40
N GLY A 108 4.39 -7.89 2.71
CA GLY A 108 3.61 -8.98 3.32
C GLY A 108 2.15 -8.64 3.65
N LYS A 109 1.68 -7.44 3.29
CA LYS A 109 0.27 -7.03 3.40
C LYS A 109 -0.39 -6.99 2.04
N PHE A 110 -1.70 -7.18 2.01
CA PHE A 110 -2.51 -7.29 0.80
C PHE A 110 -3.45 -6.09 0.72
N TYR A 111 -3.16 -5.18 -0.21
CA TYR A 111 -3.90 -3.95 -0.42
C TYR A 111 -4.93 -4.16 -1.52
N VAL A 112 -6.18 -3.78 -1.27
CA VAL A 112 -7.24 -3.82 -2.29
C VAL A 112 -7.34 -2.44 -2.90
N TRP A 113 -6.92 -2.30 -4.15
CA TRP A 113 -6.97 -1.05 -4.90
C TRP A 113 -8.00 -1.15 -6.02
N THR A 114 -8.77 -0.09 -6.25
CA THR A 114 -9.77 -0.03 -7.32
C THR A 114 -9.25 0.62 -8.58
N SER A 115 -8.26 1.51 -8.47
CA SER A 115 -7.59 2.16 -9.61
C SER A 115 -6.19 2.61 -9.23
N MET A 116 -5.33 2.82 -10.24
CA MET A 116 -3.99 3.38 -10.12
C MET A 116 -3.84 4.54 -11.10
N VAL A 117 -3.61 5.75 -10.57
CA VAL A 117 -3.52 6.99 -11.34
C VAL A 117 -2.14 7.64 -11.19
N THR A 118 -1.78 8.49 -12.16
CA THR A 118 -0.54 9.27 -12.13
C THR A 118 -0.75 10.68 -11.57
N GLU A 119 -2.00 11.14 -11.52
CA GLU A 119 -2.38 12.45 -10.99
C GLU A 119 -3.55 12.29 -10.01
N GLU A 120 -3.46 12.91 -8.83
CA GLU A 120 -4.44 12.74 -7.75
C GLU A 120 -5.86 13.12 -8.17
N SER A 121 -6.02 14.11 -9.04
CA SER A 121 -7.32 14.57 -9.55
C SER A 121 -8.07 13.54 -10.40
N GLN A 122 -7.42 12.44 -10.79
CA GLN A 122 -8.01 11.34 -11.54
C GLN A 122 -8.58 10.23 -10.62
N LEU A 123 -8.42 10.35 -9.29
CA LEU A 123 -8.97 9.36 -8.37
C LEU A 123 -10.49 9.43 -8.34
N GLU A 124 -11.11 8.26 -8.55
CA GLU A 124 -12.52 8.04 -8.28
C GLU A 124 -12.69 7.26 -6.98
N PHE A 125 -13.51 7.78 -6.07
CA PHE A 125 -13.76 7.15 -4.78
C PHE A 125 -15.13 6.45 -4.78
N LEU A 126 -15.15 5.21 -4.31
CA LEU A 126 -16.39 4.49 -4.06
C LEU A 126 -16.96 4.89 -2.70
N GLN A 127 -18.29 4.81 -2.56
CA GLN A 127 -18.99 5.03 -1.30
C GLN A 127 -19.17 3.73 -0.51
N GLU A 128 -19.35 2.61 -1.20
CA GLU A 128 -19.60 1.30 -0.58
C GLU A 128 -18.85 0.18 -1.34
N PRO A 129 -17.76 -0.37 -0.78
CA PRO A 129 -17.09 0.11 0.43
C PRO A 129 -16.40 1.45 0.15
N ALA A 130 -16.31 2.30 1.17
CA ALA A 130 -15.65 3.59 1.03
C ALA A 130 -14.17 3.40 0.67
N THR A 131 -13.71 4.07 -0.38
CA THR A 131 -12.29 4.06 -0.75
C THR A 131 -11.59 5.36 -0.35
N PHE A 132 -10.28 5.29 -0.17
CA PHE A 132 -9.44 6.42 0.22
C PHE A 132 -8.16 6.49 -0.59
N LYS A 133 -7.58 7.69 -0.66
CA LYS A 133 -6.33 7.93 -1.38
C LYS A 133 -5.17 7.22 -0.69
N LYS A 134 -4.34 6.54 -1.50
CA LYS A 134 -3.03 6.06 -1.11
C LYS A 134 -1.97 6.56 -2.10
N ALA A 135 -1.05 7.41 -1.66
CA ALA A 135 0.11 7.80 -2.45
C ALA A 135 1.21 6.74 -2.34
N PHE A 136 1.94 6.50 -3.43
CA PHE A 136 3.07 5.58 -3.47
C PHE A 136 4.01 5.87 -4.64
N THR A 137 5.19 5.28 -4.62
CA THR A 137 6.13 5.25 -5.73
C THR A 137 6.45 3.81 -6.09
N VAL A 138 6.79 3.58 -7.37
CA VAL A 138 7.23 2.26 -7.86
C VAL A 138 8.65 2.40 -8.40
N SER A 139 9.55 1.54 -7.92
CA SER A 139 10.94 1.51 -8.37
C SER A 139 11.30 0.17 -8.98
N GLY A 140 11.80 0.21 -10.22
CA GLY A 140 12.42 -0.93 -10.91
C GLY A 140 13.93 -1.01 -10.71
N ALA A 141 14.52 -0.17 -9.83
CA ALA A 141 15.98 -0.06 -9.69
C ALA A 141 16.66 -1.37 -9.22
N SER A 142 15.91 -2.27 -8.59
CA SER A 142 16.41 -3.59 -8.18
C SER A 142 16.25 -4.66 -9.27
N CYS A 143 15.63 -4.33 -10.40
CA CYS A 143 15.40 -5.26 -11.50
C CYS A 143 16.64 -5.36 -12.40
N LYS A 144 17.11 -6.60 -12.64
CA LYS A 144 18.24 -6.87 -13.53
C LYS A 144 17.85 -6.82 -15.01
N GLU A 145 16.60 -7.15 -15.30
CA GLU A 145 16.07 -7.11 -16.66
C GLU A 145 15.73 -5.67 -17.02
N PRO A 146 16.32 -5.11 -18.10
CA PRO A 146 16.11 -3.71 -18.47
C PRO A 146 14.65 -3.35 -18.75
N THR A 147 13.90 -4.26 -19.36
CA THR A 147 12.46 -4.11 -19.67
C THR A 147 11.61 -3.95 -18.40
N LEU A 148 11.95 -4.66 -17.32
CA LEU A 148 11.29 -4.54 -16.02
C LEU A 148 11.73 -3.28 -15.27
N ALA A 149 12.97 -2.85 -15.43
CA ALA A 149 13.47 -1.60 -14.84
C ALA A 149 12.73 -0.37 -15.40
N GLU A 150 12.34 -0.40 -16.68
CA GLU A 150 11.59 0.66 -17.37
C GLU A 150 10.07 0.61 -17.14
N LEU A 151 9.56 -0.46 -16.52
CA LEU A 151 8.12 -0.65 -16.27
C LEU A 151 7.47 0.52 -15.51
N PRO A 152 8.06 1.09 -14.44
CA PRO A 152 7.46 2.22 -13.74
C PRO A 152 7.30 3.44 -14.65
N THR A 153 8.29 3.71 -15.51
CA THR A 153 8.24 4.80 -16.50
C THR A 153 7.09 4.57 -17.50
N ALA A 154 6.90 3.33 -17.95
CA ALA A 154 5.82 2.97 -18.86
C ALA A 154 4.44 3.13 -18.23
N LEU A 155 4.29 2.71 -16.97
CA LEU A 155 3.06 2.88 -16.19
C LEU A 155 2.75 4.36 -15.93
N ALA A 156 3.79 5.18 -15.82
CA ALA A 156 3.69 6.63 -15.60
C ALA A 156 3.37 7.44 -16.88
N ASP A 157 3.20 6.79 -18.04
CA ASP A 157 2.88 7.48 -19.30
C ASP A 157 1.54 8.23 -19.20
N LYS A 158 1.64 9.57 -19.10
CA LYS A 158 0.50 10.48 -19.02
C LYS A 158 -0.38 10.47 -20.26
N LYS A 159 0.19 10.16 -21.43
CA LYS A 159 -0.56 10.07 -22.69
C LYS A 159 -1.24 8.71 -22.85
N ALA A 160 -0.98 7.77 -21.94
CA ALA A 160 -1.48 6.41 -21.96
C ALA A 160 -1.21 5.65 -23.28
N THR A 161 -0.23 6.11 -24.06
CA THR A 161 0.15 5.48 -25.33
C THR A 161 0.72 4.09 -25.09
N LYS A 162 1.53 3.92 -24.04
CA LYS A 162 2.09 2.62 -23.64
C LYS A 162 1.06 1.68 -23.01
N LEU A 163 -0.10 2.20 -22.62
CA LEU A 163 -1.22 1.45 -22.05
C LEU A 163 -2.35 1.23 -23.07
N ASN A 164 -2.13 1.58 -24.34
CA ASN A 164 -3.08 1.30 -25.42
C ASN A 164 -2.77 -0.05 -26.07
N PHE A 165 -3.44 -1.10 -25.59
CA PHE A 165 -3.21 -2.48 -26.03
C PHE A 165 -4.04 -2.90 -27.25
N LYS A 166 -4.65 -1.94 -27.96
CA LYS A 166 -5.39 -2.22 -29.21
C LYS A 166 -4.49 -2.27 -30.45
N GLU A 167 -3.32 -1.66 -30.38
CA GLU A 167 -2.36 -1.63 -31.49
C GLU A 167 -1.35 -2.77 -31.35
N ASN A 168 -1.12 -3.52 -32.44
CA ASN A 168 -0.12 -4.60 -32.47
C ASN A 168 1.31 -4.06 -32.62
N GLY A 169 1.70 -3.13 -31.76
CA GLY A 169 3.06 -2.59 -31.69
C GLY A 169 3.93 -3.41 -30.76
N LYS A 170 5.11 -3.83 -31.23
CA LYS A 170 6.17 -4.32 -30.33
C LYS A 170 7.00 -3.13 -29.87
N ASP A 171 7.00 -2.86 -28.57
CA ASP A 171 7.95 -1.94 -27.93
C ASP A 171 9.05 -2.77 -27.27
N SER A 172 10.27 -2.73 -27.81
CA SER A 172 11.41 -3.49 -27.29
C SER A 172 11.92 -2.97 -25.94
N THR A 173 11.39 -1.85 -25.45
CA THR A 173 11.68 -1.32 -24.10
C THR A 173 10.80 -1.95 -23.02
N LEU A 174 9.78 -2.72 -23.41
CA LEU A 174 8.81 -3.34 -22.50
C LEU A 174 8.95 -4.87 -22.51
N PRO A 175 8.46 -5.56 -21.47
CA PRO A 175 8.50 -7.02 -21.41
C PRO A 175 7.81 -7.66 -22.63
N GLU A 176 8.29 -8.84 -23.05
CA GLU A 176 7.77 -9.52 -24.25
C GLU A 176 6.26 -9.85 -24.16
N ASP A 177 5.76 -10.07 -22.94
CA ASP A 177 4.36 -10.36 -22.66
C ASP A 177 3.49 -9.11 -22.46
N TRP A 178 4.05 -7.89 -22.53
CA TRP A 178 3.37 -6.62 -22.27
C TRP A 178 2.03 -6.49 -22.99
N GLN A 179 2.03 -6.76 -24.29
CA GLN A 179 0.81 -6.67 -25.10
C GLN A 179 -0.24 -7.69 -24.66
N SER A 180 0.17 -8.91 -24.36
CA SER A 180 -0.75 -9.98 -23.95
C SER A 180 -1.37 -9.72 -22.57
N ILE A 181 -0.56 -9.23 -21.63
CA ILE A 181 -1.01 -8.88 -20.27
C ILE A 181 -1.93 -7.66 -20.32
N GLY A 182 -1.58 -6.64 -21.09
CA GLY A 182 -2.43 -5.46 -21.24
C GLY A 182 -3.73 -5.73 -21.98
N ALA A 183 -3.72 -6.61 -22.99
CA ALA A 183 -4.95 -7.08 -23.63
C ALA A 183 -5.86 -7.83 -22.65
N ALA A 184 -5.28 -8.71 -21.80
CA ALA A 184 -6.02 -9.38 -20.75
C ALA A 184 -6.59 -8.37 -19.72
N ALA A 185 -5.81 -7.39 -19.28
CA ALA A 185 -6.27 -6.32 -18.39
C ALA A 185 -7.41 -5.49 -19.01
N SER A 186 -7.37 -5.26 -20.33
CA SER A 186 -8.44 -4.56 -21.07
C SER A 186 -9.74 -5.36 -21.16
N THR A 187 -9.74 -6.67 -20.85
CA THR A 187 -10.98 -7.44 -20.72
C THR A 187 -11.71 -7.19 -19.40
N ILE A 188 -10.99 -6.68 -18.39
CA ILE A 188 -11.53 -6.38 -17.07
C ILE A 188 -12.23 -5.03 -17.08
N SER A 189 -11.62 -4.02 -17.71
CA SER A 189 -12.16 -2.65 -17.78
C SER A 189 -11.69 -1.91 -19.03
N ASN A 190 -12.47 -0.89 -19.42
CA ASN A 190 -12.07 0.07 -20.45
C ASN A 190 -11.40 1.32 -19.85
N ASP A 191 -11.38 1.47 -18.52
CA ASP A 191 -10.68 2.56 -17.85
C ASP A 191 -9.17 2.27 -17.80
N VAL A 192 -8.38 3.20 -18.36
CA VAL A 192 -6.92 3.10 -18.39
C VAL A 192 -6.27 3.05 -17.02
N ASN A 193 -6.89 3.64 -16.00
CA ASN A 193 -6.37 3.63 -14.62
C ASN A 193 -6.58 2.27 -13.94
N ILE A 194 -7.66 1.56 -14.32
CA ILE A 194 -7.92 0.19 -13.90
C ILE A 194 -7.00 -0.77 -14.68
N ILE A 195 -6.85 -0.57 -15.99
CA ILE A 195 -5.90 -1.33 -16.81
C ILE A 195 -4.48 -1.18 -16.26
N ARG A 196 -4.03 0.05 -15.97
CA ARG A 196 -2.72 0.33 -15.36
C ARG A 196 -2.53 -0.45 -14.06
N LEU A 197 -3.54 -0.46 -13.21
CA LEU A 197 -3.52 -1.21 -11.95
C LEU A 197 -3.33 -2.71 -12.18
N HIS A 198 -4.10 -3.32 -13.08
CA HIS A 198 -4.00 -4.77 -13.34
C HIS A 198 -2.67 -5.16 -13.97
N VAL A 199 -2.17 -4.36 -14.92
CA VAL A 199 -0.85 -4.56 -15.52
C VAL A 199 0.23 -4.48 -14.43
N PHE A 200 0.17 -3.44 -13.59
CA PHE A 200 1.11 -3.28 -12.47
C PHE A 200 1.04 -4.46 -11.48
N ALA A 201 -0.16 -4.83 -11.03
CA ALA A 201 -0.35 -5.93 -10.09
C ALA A 201 0.18 -7.27 -10.63
N HIS A 202 -0.01 -7.51 -11.93
CA HIS A 202 0.53 -8.69 -12.60
C HIS A 202 2.06 -8.75 -12.51
N TYR A 203 2.76 -7.71 -12.98
CA TYR A 203 4.22 -7.69 -12.99
C TYR A 203 4.79 -7.70 -11.58
N GLN A 204 4.17 -6.99 -10.65
CA GLN A 204 4.61 -6.93 -9.27
C GLN A 204 4.52 -8.30 -8.58
N SER A 205 3.43 -9.05 -8.83
CA SER A 205 3.24 -10.39 -8.24
C SER A 205 4.29 -11.41 -8.69
N LYS A 206 4.85 -11.22 -9.89
CA LYS A 206 5.87 -12.10 -10.48
C LYS A 206 7.30 -11.64 -10.20
N ASN A 207 7.50 -10.37 -9.86
CA ASN A 207 8.81 -9.75 -9.81
C ASN A 207 8.99 -8.96 -8.50
N THR A 208 9.64 -9.60 -7.52
CA THR A 208 9.98 -8.97 -6.23
C THR A 208 10.97 -7.81 -6.36
N CYS A 209 11.58 -7.63 -7.53
CA CYS A 209 12.46 -6.50 -7.83
C CYS A 209 11.71 -5.17 -8.01
N LEU A 210 10.40 -5.22 -8.33
CA LEU A 210 9.53 -4.05 -8.41
C LEU A 210 9.08 -3.64 -7.02
N GLN A 211 9.70 -2.60 -6.49
CA GLN A 211 9.48 -2.16 -5.12
C GLN A 211 8.45 -1.05 -5.05
N VAL A 212 7.43 -1.24 -4.22
CA VAL A 212 6.48 -0.19 -3.85
C VAL A 212 6.96 0.49 -2.58
N LYS A 213 6.95 1.82 -2.55
CA LYS A 213 7.23 2.62 -1.35
C LYS A 213 6.08 3.59 -1.11
N PHE A 214 5.58 3.60 0.13
CA PHE A 214 4.52 4.49 0.59
C PHE A 214 5.06 5.79 1.17
#